data_AF-A0AA85APT5-F1
#
_entry.id   AF-A0AA85APT5-F1
#
_cell.length_a   1.000
_cell.length_b   1.000
_cell.length_c   1.000
_cell.angle_alpha   90.00
_cell.angle_beta   90.00
_cell.angle_gamma   90.00
#
_symmetry.space_group_name_H-M   'P 1'
#
loop_
_entity.id
_entity.type
_entity.pdbx_description
1 polymer ?
#
loop_
_entity_poly.entity_id
_entity_poly.type
_entity_poly.pdbx_seq_one_letter_code
_entity_poly.pdbx_strand_id
1 'polypeptide(L)'
;MIQQHELGSKRHNCLNELTMQSRLMTDDENKNGKKSDWFRLNLTGPVKNFSGTLCQLTYITTLVIKNNNLERLPAELGNLVNLVNLDASCNRLHSLPSTIGDLTELRALILNDNKIVDLPSEIGRLLNLRHFNLNDNPLSAEVSSMYGDGSDSNIRRMIRYYMDYFYLYNVHSSPPPRQWRRLAEPNKNGFAFTLMCYNLLSPNYATPVMYPYCPSWALNWDYRRRAILDEIRIYHANIICLQELRTDQFEEVFKPELQKLNYDAVFLPKSRRRTMELKESKKVDGCAIFWQTNKFEKLHEFHHEFMLSCTSMCENPTPIMLNRVMARDNVAVGVIFETKSSFDGTGGRQFCVTTGHIHWDPEHSDVKVIQTILWTAELWAYIDRFLKTSRSAAEQLSPTLSRSVPLSSKIPVPGPFSPAANMPVILCGDLNSLPESGVVEFLTSGSLSLTHSDFLNYGHKYMFKDWKLLEKWATDGNTLRHRFTFNRAYRESEGMCLTNFTYDFKGMIDYVLYTRQHFRLLGSLDQIYELWFQEKKILGCPHVHIPSDHFALLVELELMPTNLPTSYVNPPRNRYTIETDTFGEDMNANTSNSSDNNDHSYSDKQDRLLPSNGFFSVDTNSANHYSSHNKSREH
;
A
#
# COMPACT_ATOMS: atom_id res chain seq x y z
N MET A 1 -41.03 28.25 8.22
CA MET A 1 -40.09 28.88 7.26
C MET A 1 -39.02 27.87 6.87
N ILE A 2 -38.41 28.03 5.70
CA ILE A 2 -37.41 27.12 5.14
C ILE A 2 -36.01 27.66 5.48
N GLN A 3 -35.07 26.79 5.87
CA GLN A 3 -33.60 26.84 5.67
C GLN A 3 -32.92 25.83 6.61
N GLN A 4 -31.78 25.20 6.28
CA GLN A 4 -31.17 24.93 4.97
C GLN A 4 -30.27 23.67 5.08
N HIS A 5 -29.93 23.01 3.97
CA HIS A 5 -28.88 22.00 3.94
C HIS A 5 -27.50 22.69 3.97
N GLU A 6 -26.63 22.32 4.91
CA GLU A 6 -25.18 22.54 4.78
C GLU A 6 -24.41 21.24 5.07
N LEU A 7 -23.70 20.75 4.04
CA LEU A 7 -22.66 19.74 4.19
C LEU A 7 -21.37 20.44 4.62
N GLY A 8 -21.27 20.73 5.92
CA GLY A 8 -20.12 21.40 6.54
C GLY A 8 -19.27 20.48 7.43
N SER A 9 -17.95 20.72 7.46
CA SER A 9 -16.97 19.90 8.20
C SER A 9 -17.29 19.80 9.71
N LYS A 10 -17.82 18.64 10.13
CA LYS A 10 -18.18 18.39 11.53
C LYS A 10 -16.95 18.13 12.42
N ARG A 11 -16.42 19.16 13.07
CA ARG A 11 -15.73 19.00 14.35
C ARG A 11 -16.77 18.59 15.42
N HIS A 12 -16.98 17.28 15.57
CA HIS A 12 -17.96 16.72 16.50
C HIS A 12 -17.61 17.07 17.96
N ASN A 13 -18.46 17.85 18.61
CA ASN A 13 -18.28 18.25 20.01
C ASN A 13 -18.84 17.15 20.93
N CYS A 14 -17.99 16.18 21.28
CA CYS A 14 -18.39 14.87 21.84
C CYS A 14 -19.20 14.97 23.14
N LEU A 15 -18.96 16.00 23.96
CA LEU A 15 -19.72 16.25 25.20
C LEU A 15 -21.21 16.58 24.95
N ASN A 16 -21.56 17.14 23.78
CA ASN A 16 -22.96 17.43 23.46
C ASN A 16 -23.76 16.16 23.15
N GLU A 17 -23.12 15.13 22.57
CA GLU A 17 -23.80 13.86 22.28
C GLU A 17 -24.21 13.16 23.59
N LEU A 18 -23.34 13.20 24.61
CA LEU A 18 -23.65 12.71 25.97
C LEU A 18 -24.89 13.35 26.60
N THR A 19 -25.27 14.57 26.21
CA THR A 19 -26.41 15.31 26.79
C THR A 19 -27.69 15.34 25.93
N MET A 20 -27.67 14.89 24.67
CA MET A 20 -28.85 14.88 23.81
C MET A 20 -30.00 14.01 24.34
N GLN A 21 -31.15 14.64 24.59
CA GLN A 21 -32.38 13.95 24.99
C GLN A 21 -33.06 13.26 23.79
N SER A 22 -33.30 11.94 23.90
CA SER A 22 -34.05 11.16 22.92
C SER A 22 -35.55 11.16 23.24
N ARG A 23 -36.38 11.67 22.33
CA ARG A 23 -37.84 11.55 22.38
C ARG A 23 -38.29 10.19 21.82
N LEU A 24 -39.29 9.57 22.46
CA LEU A 24 -40.01 8.43 21.88
C LEU A 24 -40.77 8.85 20.61
N MET A 25 -40.66 8.03 19.56
CA MET A 25 -41.43 8.20 18.32
C MET A 25 -42.93 8.04 18.61
N THR A 26 -43.78 8.94 18.11
CA THR A 26 -45.24 8.81 18.28
C THR A 26 -45.83 7.78 17.32
N ASP A 27 -46.98 7.19 17.69
CA ASP A 27 -47.64 6.13 16.90
C ASP A 27 -47.87 6.51 15.44
N ASP A 28 -48.17 7.77 15.15
CA ASP A 28 -48.40 8.24 13.78
C ASP A 28 -47.10 8.44 12.98
N GLU A 29 -45.94 8.62 13.64
CA GLU A 29 -44.65 8.57 12.95
C GLU A 29 -44.31 7.11 12.57
N ASN A 30 -44.60 6.16 13.47
CA ASN A 30 -44.38 4.73 13.26
C ASN A 30 -45.31 4.16 12.16
N LYS A 31 -46.61 4.51 12.17
CA LYS A 31 -47.58 4.15 11.12
C LYS A 31 -47.18 4.68 9.73
N ASN A 32 -46.51 5.83 9.67
CA ASN A 32 -45.99 6.42 8.43
C ASN A 32 -44.65 5.80 7.97
N GLY A 33 -44.24 4.66 8.53
CA GLY A 33 -43.07 3.88 8.07
C GLY A 33 -41.71 4.50 8.43
N LYS A 34 -41.68 5.49 9.33
CA LYS A 34 -40.45 6.13 9.78
C LYS A 34 -39.62 5.16 10.61
N LYS A 35 -38.49 4.67 10.07
CA LYS A 35 -37.56 3.82 10.82
C LYS A 35 -36.91 4.58 11.97
N SER A 36 -36.61 3.88 13.05
CA SER A 36 -35.91 4.41 14.22
C SER A 36 -34.52 3.81 14.30
N ASP A 37 -33.51 4.57 13.87
CA ASP A 37 -32.12 4.18 13.96
C ASP A 37 -31.55 4.65 15.31
N TRP A 38 -31.58 3.76 16.31
CA TRP A 38 -31.19 4.08 17.69
C TRP A 38 -29.74 3.64 17.99
N PHE A 39 -28.82 4.60 17.90
CA PHE A 39 -27.40 4.38 18.19
C PHE A 39 -27.04 4.57 19.68
N ARG A 40 -28.04 4.76 20.55
CA ARG A 40 -27.88 5.06 21.98
C ARG A 40 -28.63 4.05 22.84
N LEU A 41 -27.95 3.55 23.87
CA LEU A 41 -28.56 2.82 24.99
C LEU A 41 -28.34 3.61 26.29
N ASN A 42 -29.39 3.78 27.09
CA ASN A 42 -29.35 4.46 28.38
C ASN A 42 -30.06 3.60 29.44
N LEU A 43 -29.33 3.19 30.48
CA LEU A 43 -29.83 2.39 31.59
C LEU A 43 -29.50 3.11 32.91
N THR A 44 -30.53 3.50 33.65
CA THR A 44 -30.42 4.21 34.94
C THR A 44 -31.37 3.59 35.95
N GLY A 45 -30.95 3.50 37.22
CA GLY A 45 -31.73 2.87 38.29
C GLY A 45 -30.85 2.10 39.27
N PRO A 46 -31.40 1.17 40.07
CA PRO A 46 -30.59 0.41 41.03
C PRO A 46 -29.84 -0.79 40.40
N VAL A 47 -29.53 -0.78 39.10
CA VAL A 47 -29.04 -1.95 38.34
C VAL A 47 -27.72 -2.47 38.90
N LYS A 48 -27.63 -3.78 39.19
CA LYS A 48 -26.42 -4.42 39.74
C LYS A 48 -25.55 -5.12 38.70
N ASN A 49 -26.14 -5.57 37.59
CA ASN A 49 -25.47 -6.31 36.52
C ASN A 49 -25.83 -5.71 35.16
N PHE A 50 -24.83 -5.41 34.33
CA PHE A 50 -25.02 -5.11 32.91
C PHE A 50 -24.82 -6.40 32.11
N SER A 51 -25.81 -6.81 31.31
CA SER A 51 -25.77 -8.09 30.61
C SER A 51 -24.88 -8.04 29.37
N GLY A 52 -23.92 -8.97 29.27
CA GLY A 52 -23.07 -9.14 28.08
C GLY A 52 -23.85 -9.37 26.78
N THR A 53 -25.09 -9.89 26.84
CA THR A 53 -25.97 -10.02 25.67
C THR A 53 -26.33 -8.69 25.02
N LEU A 54 -26.37 -7.58 25.78
CA LEU A 54 -26.59 -6.24 25.23
C LEU A 54 -25.38 -5.76 24.40
N CYS A 55 -24.21 -6.37 24.56
CA CYS A 55 -23.02 -6.03 23.79
C CYS A 55 -23.02 -6.66 22.38
N GLN A 56 -24.04 -7.46 22.03
CA GLN A 56 -24.31 -7.91 20.67
C GLN A 56 -24.90 -6.80 19.77
N LEU A 57 -25.31 -5.68 20.37
CA LEU A 57 -25.87 -4.50 19.69
C LEU A 57 -24.74 -3.61 19.14
N THR A 58 -23.90 -4.17 18.26
CA THR A 58 -22.61 -3.59 17.83
C THR A 58 -22.72 -2.25 17.08
N TYR A 59 -23.93 -1.82 16.71
CA TYR A 59 -24.24 -0.52 16.13
C TYR A 59 -24.41 0.62 17.14
N ILE A 60 -24.39 0.34 18.45
CA ILE A 60 -24.46 1.38 19.48
C ILE A 60 -23.17 2.22 19.46
N THR A 61 -23.32 3.53 19.25
CA THR A 61 -22.22 4.51 19.34
C THR A 61 -22.16 5.22 20.68
N THR A 62 -23.23 5.17 21.50
CA THR A 62 -23.27 5.80 22.83
C THR A 62 -23.96 4.93 23.88
N LEU A 63 -23.24 4.58 24.94
CA LEU A 63 -23.73 3.79 26.07
C LEU A 63 -23.68 4.62 27.36
N VAL A 64 -24.84 4.78 28.00
CA VAL A 64 -24.98 5.45 29.30
C VAL A 64 -25.51 4.44 30.31
N ILE A 65 -24.70 4.13 31.32
CA ILE A 65 -24.97 3.17 32.40
C ILE A 65 -24.64 3.75 33.78
N LYS A 66 -24.77 5.08 33.91
CA LYS A 66 -24.45 5.83 35.12
C LYS A 66 -25.52 5.78 36.20
N ASN A 67 -25.17 6.18 37.43
CA ASN A 67 -26.08 6.18 38.59
C ASN A 67 -26.71 4.79 38.79
N ASN A 68 -25.88 3.75 38.81
CA ASN A 68 -26.28 2.36 39.04
C ASN A 68 -25.44 1.74 40.18
N ASN A 69 -25.60 0.44 40.42
CA ASN A 69 -24.83 -0.34 41.40
C ASN A 69 -23.90 -1.35 40.72
N LEU A 70 -23.34 -1.02 39.55
CA LEU A 70 -22.46 -1.93 38.82
C LEU A 70 -21.10 -2.05 39.52
N GLU A 71 -20.73 -3.27 39.93
CA GLU A 71 -19.43 -3.58 40.55
C GLU A 71 -18.36 -3.98 39.50
N ARG A 72 -18.80 -4.39 38.30
CA ARG A 72 -17.96 -4.78 37.16
C ARG A 72 -18.68 -4.48 35.84
N LEU A 73 -17.93 -4.41 34.74
CA LEU A 73 -18.46 -4.47 33.37
C LEU A 73 -18.14 -5.86 32.75
N PRO A 74 -19.02 -6.41 31.89
CA PRO A 74 -18.78 -7.68 31.21
C PRO A 74 -17.63 -7.56 30.18
N ALA A 75 -16.91 -8.66 29.93
CA ALA A 75 -15.83 -8.68 28.93
C ALA A 75 -16.37 -8.50 27.51
N GLU A 76 -17.62 -8.92 27.27
CA GLU A 76 -18.36 -8.75 26.03
C GLU A 76 -18.53 -7.26 25.64
N LEU A 77 -18.31 -6.30 26.55
CA LEU A 77 -18.35 -4.86 26.25
C LEU A 77 -17.49 -4.49 25.04
N GLY A 78 -16.32 -5.11 24.87
CA GLY A 78 -15.42 -4.90 23.74
C GLY A 78 -15.99 -5.27 22.36
N ASN A 79 -17.13 -5.97 22.31
CA ASN A 79 -17.85 -6.25 21.06
C ASN A 79 -18.53 -4.99 20.48
N LEU A 80 -18.73 -3.94 21.28
CA LEU A 80 -19.29 -2.66 20.84
C LEU A 80 -18.23 -1.81 20.11
N VAL A 81 -17.58 -2.36 19.08
CA VAL A 81 -16.43 -1.73 18.39
C VAL A 81 -16.72 -0.34 17.81
N ASN A 82 -17.98 0.01 17.55
CA ASN A 82 -18.41 1.33 17.08
C ASN A 82 -18.71 2.33 18.23
N LEU A 83 -18.43 1.98 19.49
CA LEU A 83 -18.76 2.82 20.66
C LEU A 83 -17.84 4.04 20.73
N VAL A 84 -18.43 5.22 20.55
CA VAL A 84 -17.74 6.52 20.60
C VAL A 84 -17.79 7.13 22.00
N ASN A 85 -18.89 6.92 22.73
CA ASN A 85 -19.13 7.53 24.04
C ASN A 85 -19.59 6.48 25.08
N LEU A 86 -18.87 6.35 26.20
CA LEU A 86 -19.22 5.51 27.34
C LEU A 86 -19.29 6.35 28.64
N ASP A 87 -20.46 6.39 29.27
CA ASP A 87 -20.67 7.01 30.58
C ASP A 87 -21.13 5.96 31.59
N ALA A 88 -20.22 5.56 32.50
CA ALA A 88 -20.47 4.63 33.61
C ALA A 88 -20.16 5.29 34.97
N SER A 89 -20.26 6.61 35.05
CA SER A 89 -20.10 7.38 36.29
C SER A 89 -21.09 6.97 37.40
N CYS A 90 -20.76 7.27 38.65
CA CYS A 90 -21.62 7.00 39.81
C CYS A 90 -22.04 5.52 39.89
N ASN A 91 -21.04 4.64 40.09
CA ASN A 91 -21.18 3.20 40.15
C ASN A 91 -20.25 2.62 41.25
N ARG A 92 -19.95 1.33 41.19
CA ARG A 92 -19.07 0.61 42.15
C ARG A 92 -17.94 -0.12 41.44
N LEU A 93 -17.58 0.30 40.23
CA LEU A 93 -16.61 -0.40 39.39
C LEU A 93 -15.25 -0.41 40.08
N HIS A 94 -14.71 -1.61 40.34
CA HIS A 94 -13.37 -1.79 40.90
C HIS A 94 -12.25 -1.82 39.86
N SER A 95 -12.59 -2.18 38.62
CA SER A 95 -11.69 -2.22 37.48
C SER A 95 -12.48 -2.19 36.16
N LEU A 96 -11.76 -2.06 35.04
CA LEU A 96 -12.30 -2.25 33.70
C LEU A 96 -11.86 -3.61 33.16
N PRO A 97 -12.67 -4.27 32.31
CA PRO A 97 -12.23 -5.47 31.58
C PRO A 97 -11.13 -5.09 30.58
N SER A 98 -10.19 -6.00 30.32
CA SER A 98 -9.11 -5.83 29.32
C SER A 98 -9.65 -5.51 27.91
N THR A 99 -10.80 -6.09 27.56
CA THR A 99 -11.51 -5.83 26.31
C THR A 99 -12.00 -4.40 26.13
N ILE A 100 -11.86 -3.51 27.14
CA ILE A 100 -12.04 -2.06 26.94
C ILE A 100 -11.14 -1.54 25.81
N GLY A 101 -9.93 -2.09 25.65
CA GLY A 101 -8.98 -1.71 24.59
C GLY A 101 -9.38 -2.14 23.17
N ASP A 102 -10.50 -2.85 23.00
CA ASP A 102 -11.07 -3.15 21.69
C ASP A 102 -12.01 -2.05 21.17
N LEU A 103 -12.37 -1.07 22.01
CA LEU A 103 -13.24 0.05 21.68
C LEU A 103 -12.44 1.19 21.00
N THR A 104 -11.80 0.91 19.86
CA THR A 104 -10.82 1.83 19.25
C THR A 104 -11.40 3.18 18.81
N GLU A 105 -12.71 3.25 18.60
CA GLU A 105 -13.43 4.49 18.25
C GLU A 105 -13.85 5.34 19.47
N LEU A 106 -13.55 4.90 20.70
CA LEU A 106 -13.98 5.57 21.92
C LEU A 106 -13.28 6.93 22.10
N ARG A 107 -14.07 8.00 22.14
CA ARG A 107 -13.64 9.40 22.30
C ARG A 107 -13.96 9.95 23.69
N ALA A 108 -14.99 9.43 24.34
CA ALA A 108 -15.37 9.79 25.71
C ALA A 108 -15.54 8.56 26.60
N LEU A 109 -14.84 8.54 27.74
CA LEU A 109 -14.91 7.51 28.78
C LEU A 109 -15.07 8.20 30.15
N ILE A 110 -16.29 8.16 30.70
CA ILE A 110 -16.64 8.86 31.94
C ILE A 110 -16.86 7.82 33.05
N LEU A 111 -15.97 7.82 34.04
CA LEU A 111 -15.88 6.81 35.11
C LEU A 111 -15.79 7.42 36.52
N ASN A 112 -16.09 8.72 36.70
CA ASN A 112 -16.04 9.34 38.02
C ASN A 112 -17.02 8.68 39.01
N ASP A 113 -16.78 8.87 40.31
CA ASP A 113 -17.59 8.30 41.40
C ASP A 113 -17.70 6.76 41.31
N ASN A 114 -16.55 6.09 41.25
CA ASN A 114 -16.41 4.63 41.21
C ASN A 114 -15.40 4.13 42.26
N LYS A 115 -14.90 2.91 42.15
CA LYS A 115 -13.97 2.29 43.10
C LYS A 115 -12.71 1.75 42.41
N ILE A 116 -12.35 2.36 41.27
CA ILE A 116 -11.19 1.99 40.44
C ILE A 116 -9.91 2.38 41.17
N VAL A 117 -8.97 1.43 41.28
CA VAL A 117 -7.62 1.68 41.81
C VAL A 117 -6.63 1.82 40.66
N ASP A 118 -6.67 0.89 39.70
CA ASP A 118 -5.76 0.83 38.55
C ASP A 118 -6.52 0.57 37.24
N LEU A 119 -5.86 0.80 36.10
CA LEU A 119 -6.41 0.59 34.75
C LEU A 119 -5.75 -0.63 34.08
N PRO A 120 -6.50 -1.40 33.25
CA PRO A 120 -5.89 -2.43 32.41
C PRO A 120 -4.95 -1.81 31.38
N SER A 121 -3.84 -2.49 31.07
CA SER A 121 -2.84 -2.03 30.09
C SER A 121 -3.41 -1.70 28.70
N GLU A 122 -4.47 -2.41 28.36
CA GLU A 122 -5.26 -2.32 27.15
C GLU A 122 -5.94 -0.96 26.96
N ILE A 123 -6.06 -0.14 28.02
CA ILE A 123 -6.47 1.27 27.91
C ILE A 123 -5.57 2.04 26.94
N GLY A 124 -4.30 1.63 26.77
CA GLY A 124 -3.36 2.21 25.80
C GLY A 124 -3.78 2.06 24.33
N ARG A 125 -4.75 1.18 24.02
CA ARG A 125 -5.30 1.01 22.67
C ARG A 125 -6.44 1.99 22.36
N LEU A 126 -6.87 2.83 23.31
CA LEU A 126 -7.90 3.86 23.14
C LEU A 126 -7.33 5.16 22.55
N LEU A 127 -6.82 5.07 21.32
CA LEU A 127 -6.06 6.14 20.65
C LEU A 127 -6.90 7.38 20.34
N ASN A 128 -8.21 7.20 20.17
CA ASN A 128 -9.18 8.27 19.89
C ASN A 128 -9.66 9.03 21.14
N LEU A 129 -9.24 8.62 22.35
CA LEU A 129 -9.79 9.12 23.61
C LEU A 129 -9.37 10.58 23.90
N ARG A 130 -10.38 11.47 24.03
CA ARG A 130 -10.22 12.93 24.23
C ARG A 130 -10.81 13.41 25.55
N HIS A 131 -11.82 12.71 26.05
CA HIS A 131 -12.46 12.99 27.33
C HIS A 131 -12.38 11.72 28.18
N PHE A 132 -11.50 11.73 29.19
CA PHE A 132 -11.37 10.65 30.15
C PHE A 132 -11.58 11.25 31.54
N ASN A 133 -12.63 10.83 32.26
CA ASN A 133 -12.88 11.29 33.62
C ASN A 133 -12.70 10.14 34.62
N LEU A 134 -11.69 10.25 35.48
CA LEU A 134 -11.35 9.30 36.55
C LEU A 134 -11.51 9.90 37.96
N ASN A 135 -12.07 11.11 38.09
CA ASN A 135 -12.19 11.78 39.38
C ASN A 135 -13.00 10.95 40.40
N ASP A 136 -12.80 11.20 41.69
CA ASP A 136 -13.59 10.57 42.77
C ASP A 136 -13.49 9.03 42.80
N ASN A 137 -12.36 8.51 42.30
CA ASN A 137 -11.92 7.12 42.41
C ASN A 137 -10.71 7.00 43.37
N PRO A 138 -10.55 5.87 44.08
CA PRO A 138 -9.40 5.57 44.92
C PRO A 138 -8.16 5.15 44.10
N LEU A 139 -7.77 5.96 43.11
CA LEU A 139 -6.67 5.67 42.19
C LEU A 139 -5.35 5.45 42.95
N SER A 140 -4.53 4.52 42.46
CA SER A 140 -3.16 4.35 42.94
C SER A 140 -2.33 5.61 42.67
N ALA A 141 -1.25 5.81 43.45
CA ALA A 141 -0.40 7.00 43.34
C ALA A 141 0.22 7.16 41.94
N GLU A 142 0.53 6.04 41.28
CA GLU A 142 1.08 6.01 39.92
C GLU A 142 0.04 6.49 38.88
N VAL A 143 -1.18 5.93 38.92
CA VAL A 143 -2.26 6.33 38.01
C VAL A 143 -2.70 7.78 38.26
N SER A 144 -2.80 8.19 39.51
CA SER A 144 -3.08 9.58 39.89
C SER A 144 -2.01 10.55 39.35
N SER A 145 -0.72 10.21 39.45
CA SER A 145 0.39 11.02 38.92
C SER A 145 0.43 11.11 37.39
N MET A 146 0.00 10.06 36.69
CA MET A 146 -0.13 10.06 35.23
C MET A 146 -1.33 10.87 34.74
N TYR A 147 -2.49 10.70 35.37
CA TYR A 147 -3.73 11.40 35.02
C TYR A 147 -3.68 12.90 35.38
N GLY A 148 -3.08 13.25 36.52
CA GLY A 148 -2.85 14.63 36.93
C GLY A 148 -4.14 15.45 37.05
N ASP A 149 -4.27 16.46 36.19
CA ASP A 149 -5.42 17.37 36.10
C ASP A 149 -6.55 16.87 35.17
N GLY A 150 -6.40 15.69 34.57
CA GLY A 150 -7.34 15.17 33.56
C GLY A 150 -7.28 15.92 32.22
N SER A 151 -6.28 16.77 31.99
CA SER A 151 -6.14 17.49 30.72
C SER A 151 -5.86 16.55 29.54
N ASP A 152 -6.28 16.98 28.35
CA ASP A 152 -6.04 16.34 27.05
C ASP A 152 -4.55 16.02 26.77
N SER A 153 -3.62 16.75 27.40
CA SER A 153 -2.19 16.45 27.39
C SER A 153 -1.83 15.26 28.29
N ASN A 154 -2.33 15.24 29.53
CA ASN A 154 -2.11 14.13 30.47
C ASN A 154 -2.81 12.84 30.05
N ILE A 155 -4.02 12.94 29.47
CA ILE A 155 -4.72 11.79 28.86
C ILE A 155 -3.84 11.16 27.78
N ARG A 156 -3.34 11.92 26.80
CA ARG A 156 -2.43 11.39 25.77
C ARG A 156 -1.14 10.80 26.34
N ARG A 157 -0.55 11.43 27.35
CA ARG A 157 0.65 10.93 28.05
C ARG A 157 0.39 9.57 28.71
N MET A 158 -0.75 9.43 29.40
CA MET A 158 -1.15 8.21 30.07
C MET A 158 -1.51 7.08 29.09
N ILE A 159 -2.27 7.38 28.03
CA ILE A 159 -2.60 6.39 26.96
C ILE A 159 -1.30 5.89 26.30
N ARG A 160 -0.33 6.77 26.02
CA ARG A 160 0.97 6.38 25.47
C ARG A 160 1.79 5.50 26.43
N TYR A 161 1.81 5.83 27.72
CA TYR A 161 2.47 4.99 28.73
C TYR A 161 1.88 3.58 28.76
N TYR A 162 0.55 3.47 28.81
CA TYR A 162 -0.13 2.17 28.82
C TYR A 162 0.04 1.40 27.50
N MET A 163 0.12 2.08 26.36
CA MET A 163 0.45 1.45 25.08
C MET A 163 1.87 0.87 25.09
N ASP A 164 2.85 1.66 25.52
CA ASP A 164 4.25 1.23 25.59
C ASP A 164 4.40 0.04 26.55
N TYR A 165 3.68 0.04 27.69
CA TYR A 165 3.59 -1.07 28.63
C TYR A 165 2.91 -2.31 28.02
N PHE A 166 1.73 -2.16 27.41
CA PHE A 166 0.96 -3.25 26.80
C PHE A 166 1.81 -4.02 25.77
N TYR A 167 2.51 -3.30 24.89
CA TYR A 167 3.34 -3.91 23.86
C TYR A 167 4.63 -4.56 24.40
N LEU A 168 5.16 -4.11 25.55
CA LEU A 168 6.31 -4.77 26.19
C LEU A 168 5.94 -6.08 26.88
N TYR A 169 4.75 -6.16 27.51
CA TYR A 169 4.40 -7.26 28.40
C TYR A 169 3.34 -8.24 27.87
N ASN A 170 2.57 -7.89 26.83
CA ASN A 170 1.49 -8.76 26.31
C ASN A 170 1.70 -9.24 24.86
N VAL A 171 2.66 -8.68 24.11
CA VAL A 171 2.90 -9.05 22.71
C VAL A 171 4.16 -9.90 22.57
N HIS A 172 3.95 -11.21 22.40
CA HIS A 172 5.03 -12.21 22.32
C HIS A 172 5.02 -13.04 21.03
N SER A 173 4.01 -12.84 20.16
CA SER A 173 3.82 -13.63 18.95
C SER A 173 4.17 -12.84 17.68
N SER A 174 5.36 -13.09 17.15
CA SER A 174 5.80 -12.63 15.82
C SER A 174 4.82 -13.04 14.70
N PRO A 175 4.79 -12.33 13.57
CA PRO A 175 4.06 -12.78 12.38
C PRO A 175 4.63 -14.10 11.84
N PRO A 176 3.81 -14.95 11.20
CA PRO A 176 4.30 -16.10 10.45
C PRO A 176 5.29 -15.66 9.34
N PRO A 177 6.36 -16.43 9.07
CA PRO A 177 7.25 -16.15 7.95
C PRO A 177 6.50 -16.09 6.62
N ARG A 178 6.81 -15.08 5.81
CA ARG A 178 6.22 -14.89 4.48
C ARG A 178 6.63 -16.05 3.57
N GLN A 179 5.67 -16.58 2.82
CA GLN A 179 5.90 -17.75 1.95
C GLN A 179 6.48 -17.32 0.60
N TRP A 180 7.24 -18.21 -0.04
CA TRP A 180 7.76 -17.99 -1.39
C TRP A 180 6.85 -18.64 -2.43
N ARG A 181 6.19 -17.81 -3.24
CA ARG A 181 5.31 -18.26 -4.33
C ARG A 181 6.13 -18.43 -5.61
N ARG A 182 6.43 -19.69 -5.96
CA ARG A 182 7.00 -20.06 -7.27
C ARG A 182 5.92 -19.99 -8.36
N LEU A 183 6.28 -19.39 -9.50
CA LEU A 183 5.39 -19.08 -10.62
C LEU A 183 5.89 -19.66 -11.96
N ALA A 184 7.20 -19.89 -12.10
CA ALA A 184 7.77 -20.59 -13.24
C ALA A 184 9.11 -21.27 -12.89
N GLU A 185 9.49 -22.26 -13.70
CA GLU A 185 10.83 -22.84 -13.67
C GLU A 185 11.82 -22.00 -14.52
N PRO A 186 13.11 -21.89 -14.10
CA PRO A 186 14.15 -21.25 -14.89
C PRO A 186 14.41 -21.95 -16.22
N ASN A 187 14.68 -21.16 -17.26
CA ASN A 187 15.22 -21.62 -18.53
C ASN A 187 16.74 -21.84 -18.43
N LYS A 188 17.27 -22.85 -19.14
CA LYS A 188 18.71 -23.21 -19.11
C LYS A 188 19.68 -22.07 -19.47
N ASN A 189 19.22 -21.11 -20.26
CA ASN A 189 20.00 -19.96 -20.74
C ASN A 189 19.47 -18.63 -20.16
N GLY A 190 18.58 -18.68 -19.17
CA GLY A 190 18.13 -17.51 -18.42
C GLY A 190 19.20 -17.04 -17.43
N PHE A 191 19.19 -15.76 -17.08
CA PHE A 191 19.96 -15.25 -15.93
C PHE A 191 18.98 -14.89 -14.80
N ALA A 192 18.89 -15.77 -13.80
CA ALA A 192 17.97 -15.62 -12.67
C ALA A 192 18.59 -14.78 -11.53
N PHE A 193 17.83 -13.81 -11.04
CA PHE A 193 18.21 -12.98 -9.90
C PHE A 193 17.00 -12.47 -9.12
N THR A 194 17.23 -12.20 -7.84
CA THR A 194 16.24 -11.60 -6.95
C THR A 194 16.36 -10.08 -6.90
N LEU A 195 15.22 -9.39 -6.87
CA LEU A 195 15.13 -7.94 -6.68
C LEU A 195 14.15 -7.63 -5.54
N MET A 196 14.60 -6.82 -4.58
CA MET A 196 13.81 -6.29 -3.47
C MET A 196 13.44 -4.83 -3.73
N CYS A 197 12.23 -4.41 -3.36
CA CYS A 197 11.78 -3.03 -3.38
C CYS A 197 11.08 -2.69 -2.06
N TYR A 198 11.50 -1.63 -1.36
CA TYR A 198 11.05 -1.38 0.02
C TYR A 198 11.16 0.10 0.44
N ASN A 199 10.02 0.73 0.75
CA ASN A 199 10.00 2.01 1.47
C ASN A 199 10.28 1.74 2.97
N LEU A 200 11.32 2.40 3.50
CA LEU A 200 11.85 2.15 4.84
C LEU A 200 11.11 2.89 5.97
N LEU A 201 10.17 3.78 5.63
CA LEU A 201 9.59 4.78 6.51
C LEU A 201 10.68 5.64 7.20
N SER A 202 10.95 6.81 6.65
CA SER A 202 11.97 7.72 7.15
C SER A 202 11.72 8.08 8.62
N PRO A 203 12.77 8.15 9.47
CA PRO A 203 12.64 8.65 10.84
C PRO A 203 12.23 10.13 10.92
N ASN A 204 12.11 10.83 9.79
CA ASN A 204 11.49 12.16 9.71
C ASN A 204 9.95 12.10 9.77
N TYR A 205 9.34 11.00 9.32
CA TYR A 205 7.89 10.84 9.19
C TYR A 205 7.30 9.88 10.23
N ALA A 206 8.09 8.93 10.74
CA ALA A 206 7.79 7.99 11.82
C ALA A 206 7.52 8.66 13.19
N THR A 207 6.49 9.50 13.27
CA THR A 207 6.15 10.30 14.45
C THR A 207 5.01 9.66 15.26
N PRO A 208 4.98 9.82 16.59
CA PRO A 208 3.84 9.42 17.42
C PRO A 208 2.55 10.25 17.21
N VAL A 209 2.47 11.06 16.15
CA VAL A 209 1.27 11.77 15.70
C VAL A 209 0.69 11.09 14.46
N MET A 210 1.55 10.67 13.53
CA MET A 210 1.19 9.94 12.31
C MET A 210 0.93 8.45 12.57
N TYR A 211 1.63 7.87 13.55
CA TYR A 211 1.53 6.45 13.92
C TYR A 211 1.15 6.31 15.41
N PRO A 212 -0.02 6.80 15.86
CA PRO A 212 -0.39 6.85 17.28
C PRO A 212 -0.56 5.46 17.90
N TYR A 213 -0.80 4.43 17.09
CA TYR A 213 -0.95 3.00 17.45
C TYR A 213 0.37 2.25 17.68
N CYS A 214 1.50 2.86 17.33
CA CYS A 214 2.82 2.24 17.45
C CYS A 214 3.51 2.74 18.74
N PRO A 215 4.04 1.85 19.59
CA PRO A 215 4.69 2.25 20.83
C PRO A 215 5.98 3.05 20.57
N SER A 216 6.28 3.99 21.47
CA SER A 216 7.35 4.99 21.33
C SER A 216 8.72 4.36 21.06
N TRP A 217 8.97 3.21 21.67
CA TRP A 217 10.20 2.43 21.53
C TRP A 217 10.29 1.64 20.22
N ALA A 218 9.15 1.28 19.60
CA ALA A 218 9.13 0.61 18.31
C ALA A 218 9.17 1.61 17.13
N LEU A 219 8.66 2.83 17.30
CA LEU A 219 8.86 3.92 16.34
C LEU A 219 10.33 4.38 16.26
N ASN A 220 11.07 4.23 17.35
CA ASN A 220 12.46 4.66 17.45
C ASN A 220 13.33 4.08 16.33
N TRP A 221 14.12 4.94 15.69
CA TRP A 221 14.91 4.57 14.52
C TRP A 221 15.95 3.48 14.80
N ASP A 222 16.62 3.49 15.95
CA ASP A 222 17.59 2.46 16.34
C ASP A 222 16.92 1.12 16.68
N TYR A 223 15.60 1.09 16.90
CA TYR A 223 14.80 -0.14 16.88
C TYR A 223 14.51 -0.57 15.44
N ARG A 224 13.81 0.27 14.65
CA ARG A 224 13.36 -0.07 13.29
C ARG A 224 14.51 -0.44 12.35
N ARG A 225 15.62 0.31 12.38
CA ARG A 225 16.80 0.08 11.52
C ARG A 225 17.41 -1.31 11.70
N ARG A 226 17.37 -1.90 12.90
CA ARG A 226 17.86 -3.27 13.12
C ARG A 226 17.01 -4.27 12.34
N ALA A 227 15.70 -4.28 12.59
CA ALA A 227 14.77 -5.16 11.87
C ALA A 227 14.78 -4.94 10.34
N ILE A 228 14.92 -3.69 9.85
CA ILE A 228 15.09 -3.40 8.41
C ILE A 228 16.35 -4.05 7.85
N LEU A 229 17.50 -3.88 8.51
CA LEU A 229 18.76 -4.49 8.06
C LEU A 229 18.69 -6.01 8.13
N ASP A 230 18.05 -6.57 9.15
CA ASP A 230 17.89 -8.01 9.30
C ASP A 230 16.92 -8.60 8.26
N GLU A 231 15.84 -7.92 7.90
CA GLU A 231 14.96 -8.30 6.78
C GLU A 231 15.71 -8.31 5.45
N ILE A 232 16.52 -7.27 5.17
CA ILE A 232 17.38 -7.19 3.98
C ILE A 232 18.41 -8.33 3.97
N ARG A 233 19.04 -8.63 5.12
CA ARG A 233 20.03 -9.72 5.28
C ARG A 233 19.40 -11.10 5.09
N ILE A 234 18.20 -11.33 5.60
CA ILE A 234 17.46 -12.61 5.51
C ILE A 234 17.09 -12.92 4.06
N TYR A 235 16.57 -11.94 3.31
CA TYR A 235 16.19 -12.15 1.91
C TYR A 235 17.36 -12.07 0.93
N HIS A 236 18.46 -11.39 1.29
CA HIS A 236 19.73 -11.37 0.56
C HIS A 236 19.59 -11.13 -0.95
N ALA A 237 18.68 -10.21 -1.32
CA ALA A 237 18.28 -9.98 -2.71
C ALA A 237 19.44 -9.49 -3.56
N ASN A 238 19.59 -9.98 -4.79
CA ASN A 238 20.75 -9.65 -5.62
C ASN A 238 20.78 -8.16 -6.03
N ILE A 239 19.62 -7.52 -6.10
CA ILE A 239 19.44 -6.06 -6.22
C ILE A 239 18.41 -5.61 -5.15
N ILE A 240 18.66 -4.47 -4.51
CA ILE A 240 17.79 -3.90 -3.47
C ILE A 240 17.51 -2.43 -3.82
N CYS A 241 16.25 -2.07 -4.01
CA CYS A 241 15.78 -0.73 -4.32
C CYS A 241 15.03 -0.16 -3.09
N LEU A 242 15.60 0.87 -2.46
CA LEU A 242 15.07 1.43 -1.20
C LEU A 242 14.54 2.84 -1.41
N GLN A 243 13.39 3.14 -0.82
CA GLN A 243 12.80 4.48 -0.76
C GLN A 243 12.86 5.00 0.69
N GLU A 244 12.81 6.33 0.83
CA GLU A 244 12.89 7.05 2.11
C GLU A 244 14.17 6.85 2.94
N LEU A 245 15.22 6.29 2.35
CA LEU A 245 16.50 6.14 3.03
C LEU A 245 17.11 7.53 3.30
N ARG A 246 17.32 7.85 4.58
CA ARG A 246 17.91 9.13 5.02
C ARG A 246 19.39 9.21 4.65
N THR A 247 19.83 10.37 4.17
CA THR A 247 21.20 10.62 3.67
C THR A 247 22.30 10.15 4.61
N ASP A 248 22.26 10.58 5.87
CA ASP A 248 23.21 10.15 6.91
C ASP A 248 23.17 8.63 7.12
N GLN A 249 21.99 8.01 7.10
CA GLN A 249 21.85 6.57 7.30
C GLN A 249 22.32 5.75 6.08
N PHE A 250 22.24 6.30 4.86
CA PHE A 250 22.93 5.74 3.69
C PHE A 250 24.45 5.81 3.86
N GLU A 251 24.98 7.01 4.14
CA GLU A 251 26.41 7.30 4.22
C GLU A 251 27.09 6.55 5.39
N GLU A 252 26.44 6.46 6.55
CA GLU A 252 27.04 6.03 7.83
C GLU A 252 26.64 4.61 8.27
N VAL A 253 25.56 4.02 7.72
CA VAL A 253 25.08 2.67 8.13
C VAL A 253 24.83 1.73 6.95
N PHE A 254 23.86 2.01 6.08
CA PHE A 254 23.40 1.04 5.07
C PHE A 254 24.50 0.70 4.05
N LYS A 255 25.28 1.68 3.59
CA LYS A 255 26.41 1.41 2.69
C LYS A 255 27.52 0.60 3.38
N PRO A 256 28.06 1.00 4.54
CA PRO A 256 29.03 0.17 5.28
C PRO A 256 28.55 -1.24 5.63
N GLU A 257 27.27 -1.43 5.99
CA GLU A 257 26.73 -2.75 6.35
C GLU A 257 26.56 -3.67 5.13
N LEU A 258 26.03 -3.17 4.01
CA LEU A 258 25.82 -3.98 2.81
C LEU A 258 27.12 -4.20 2.01
N GLN A 259 28.12 -3.32 2.14
CA GLN A 259 29.46 -3.56 1.59
C GLN A 259 30.13 -4.81 2.18
N LYS A 260 29.86 -5.16 3.46
CA LYS A 260 30.33 -6.41 4.07
C LYS A 260 29.77 -7.66 3.40
N LEU A 261 28.65 -7.52 2.67
CA LEU A 261 27.97 -8.57 1.90
C LEU A 261 28.26 -8.45 0.39
N ASN A 262 29.32 -7.72 0.00
CA ASN A 262 29.76 -7.48 -1.38
C ASN A 262 28.79 -6.65 -2.26
N TYR A 263 27.93 -5.82 -1.65
CA TYR A 263 27.13 -4.85 -2.39
C TYR A 263 27.90 -3.55 -2.65
N ASP A 264 27.70 -2.95 -3.82
CA ASP A 264 27.95 -1.51 -4.04
C ASP A 264 26.60 -0.79 -4.25
N ALA A 265 26.60 0.54 -4.20
CA ALA A 265 25.39 1.34 -4.08
C ALA A 265 25.47 2.73 -4.72
N VAL A 266 24.34 3.17 -5.27
CA VAL A 266 24.05 4.55 -5.67
C VAL A 266 22.87 5.10 -4.84
N PHE A 267 22.86 6.41 -4.59
CA PHE A 267 21.83 7.09 -3.79
C PHE A 267 21.58 8.50 -4.31
N LEU A 268 20.30 8.86 -4.40
CA LEU A 268 19.84 10.20 -4.78
C LEU A 268 18.88 10.75 -3.70
N PRO A 269 19.32 11.75 -2.90
CA PRO A 269 18.45 12.48 -1.97
C PRO A 269 17.45 13.39 -2.73
N LYS A 270 16.28 13.64 -2.13
CA LYS A 270 15.29 14.59 -2.65
C LYS A 270 15.88 16.00 -2.80
N SER A 271 15.47 16.73 -3.85
CA SER A 271 16.20 17.91 -4.36
C SER A 271 16.42 19.03 -3.33
N ARG A 272 15.54 19.14 -2.31
CA ARG A 272 15.67 20.13 -1.22
C ARG A 272 16.99 20.08 -0.45
N ARG A 273 17.74 18.95 -0.49
CA ARG A 273 19.10 18.87 0.09
C ARG A 273 20.01 20.02 -0.36
N ARG A 274 19.83 20.55 -1.57
CA ARG A 274 20.66 21.61 -2.16
C ARG A 274 20.45 23.01 -1.57
N THR A 275 19.31 23.28 -0.95
CA THR A 275 18.95 24.62 -0.40
C THR A 275 18.92 24.65 1.12
N MET A 276 19.24 23.53 1.78
CA MET A 276 19.24 23.38 3.24
C MET A 276 20.65 23.51 3.84
N GLU A 277 20.73 23.93 5.10
CA GLU A 277 21.97 23.92 5.89
C GLU A 277 22.56 22.50 5.96
N LEU A 278 23.89 22.37 5.93
CA LEU A 278 24.60 21.07 5.85
C LEU A 278 24.11 20.02 6.86
N LYS A 279 23.82 20.43 8.10
CA LYS A 279 23.35 19.54 9.17
C LYS A 279 21.95 18.96 8.90
N GLU A 280 21.05 19.78 8.37
CA GLU A 280 19.68 19.37 8.05
C GLU A 280 19.60 18.72 6.66
N SER A 281 20.50 19.06 5.74
CA SER A 281 20.65 18.41 4.44
C SER A 281 21.01 16.92 4.59
N LYS A 282 21.80 16.57 5.61
CA LYS A 282 22.05 15.17 6.03
C LYS A 282 20.80 14.40 6.49
N LYS A 283 19.72 15.08 6.87
CA LYS A 283 18.44 14.44 7.21
C LYS A 283 17.50 14.28 6.02
N VAL A 284 17.87 14.74 4.82
CA VAL A 284 17.01 14.57 3.63
C VAL A 284 17.04 13.11 3.18
N ASP A 285 15.85 12.57 2.96
CA ASP A 285 15.60 11.21 2.47
C ASP A 285 15.69 11.14 0.95
N GLY A 286 15.82 9.92 0.42
CA GLY A 286 16.02 9.69 -1.01
C GLY A 286 15.75 8.26 -1.44
N CYS A 287 16.17 7.97 -2.67
CA CYS A 287 16.09 6.64 -3.27
C CYS A 287 17.49 6.05 -3.43
N ALA A 288 17.66 4.76 -3.13
CA ALA A 288 18.93 4.03 -3.28
C ALA A 288 18.75 2.74 -4.09
N ILE A 289 19.80 2.36 -4.83
CA ILE A 289 19.91 1.03 -5.45
C ILE A 289 21.22 0.42 -4.97
N PHE A 290 21.14 -0.76 -4.35
CA PHE A 290 22.26 -1.62 -3.99
C PHE A 290 22.27 -2.86 -4.90
N TRP A 291 23.45 -3.35 -5.29
CA TRP A 291 23.57 -4.56 -6.12
C TRP A 291 24.80 -5.39 -5.72
N GLN A 292 24.70 -6.71 -5.84
CA GLN A 292 25.82 -7.62 -5.56
C GLN A 292 26.88 -7.55 -6.68
N THR A 293 28.10 -7.14 -6.33
CA THR A 293 29.20 -6.83 -7.27
C THR A 293 29.83 -8.06 -7.95
N ASN A 294 29.51 -9.27 -7.45
CA ASN A 294 29.88 -10.55 -8.07
C ASN A 294 28.90 -10.98 -9.18
N LYS A 295 27.63 -10.55 -9.14
CA LYS A 295 26.63 -10.81 -10.19
C LYS A 295 26.55 -9.70 -11.23
N PHE A 296 26.79 -8.45 -10.85
CA PHE A 296 26.55 -7.28 -11.72
C PHE A 296 27.73 -6.30 -11.75
N GLU A 297 27.94 -5.71 -12.92
CA GLU A 297 28.82 -4.54 -13.12
C GLU A 297 27.97 -3.29 -13.42
N LYS A 298 28.32 -2.13 -12.86
CA LYS A 298 27.66 -0.86 -13.17
C LYS A 298 28.31 -0.22 -14.40
N LEU A 299 27.54 -0.07 -15.49
CA LEU A 299 27.99 0.62 -16.70
C LEU A 299 27.64 2.11 -16.68
N HIS A 300 26.46 2.47 -16.17
CA HIS A 300 26.01 3.87 -16.11
C HIS A 300 25.04 4.07 -14.95
N GLU A 301 25.00 5.29 -14.40
CA GLU A 301 23.98 5.74 -13.46
C GLU A 301 23.38 7.05 -13.96
N PHE A 302 22.10 7.28 -13.66
CA PHE A 302 21.40 8.51 -13.99
C PHE A 302 20.50 8.94 -12.84
N HIS A 303 20.41 10.26 -12.65
CA HIS A 303 19.62 10.89 -11.60
C HIS A 303 18.47 11.67 -12.25
N HIS A 304 17.26 11.45 -11.76
CA HIS A 304 16.05 12.11 -12.19
C HIS A 304 15.48 12.93 -11.02
N GLU A 305 15.37 14.24 -11.23
CA GLU A 305 14.76 15.18 -10.29
C GLU A 305 13.59 15.83 -11.02
N PHE A 306 12.34 15.46 -10.69
CA PHE A 306 11.19 15.82 -11.54
C PHE A 306 11.07 17.34 -11.77
N MET A 307 11.34 18.14 -10.71
CA MET A 307 11.44 19.60 -10.74
C MET A 307 12.39 20.14 -11.83
N LEU A 308 13.54 19.50 -12.04
CA LEU A 308 14.51 19.91 -13.06
C LEU A 308 14.06 19.49 -14.46
N SER A 309 13.54 18.27 -14.62
CA SER A 309 12.99 17.80 -15.89
C SER A 309 11.85 18.69 -16.37
N CYS A 310 10.94 19.14 -15.49
CA CYS A 310 9.94 20.15 -15.82
C CYS A 310 10.54 21.46 -16.40
N THR A 311 11.72 21.85 -15.94
CA THR A 311 12.41 23.08 -16.38
C THR A 311 13.09 22.91 -17.74
N SER A 312 13.61 21.71 -18.06
CA SER A 312 14.16 21.39 -19.39
C SER A 312 13.10 21.00 -20.42
N MET A 313 11.91 20.58 -19.97
CA MET A 313 10.83 20.02 -20.79
C MET A 313 10.19 21.01 -21.78
N CYS A 314 9.98 22.26 -21.39
CA CYS A 314 9.28 23.26 -22.19
C CYS A 314 9.94 24.64 -22.04
N GLU A 315 9.92 25.45 -23.11
CA GLU A 315 10.48 26.82 -23.04
C GLU A 315 9.54 27.80 -22.32
N ASN A 316 8.25 27.49 -22.30
CA ASN A 316 7.21 28.25 -21.60
C ASN A 316 6.36 27.26 -20.78
N PRO A 317 6.84 26.78 -19.62
CA PRO A 317 6.09 25.83 -18.79
C PRO A 317 4.75 26.43 -18.36
N THR A 318 3.68 25.65 -18.48
CA THR A 318 2.32 26.15 -18.22
C THR A 318 2.13 26.49 -16.73
N PRO A 319 1.23 27.43 -16.37
CA PRO A 319 1.00 27.81 -14.97
C PRO A 319 0.63 26.65 -14.05
N ILE A 320 0.00 25.59 -14.59
CA ILE A 320 -0.29 24.38 -13.84
C ILE A 320 0.96 23.53 -13.57
N MET A 321 1.85 23.37 -14.56
CA MET A 321 3.14 22.69 -14.39
C MET A 321 3.97 23.38 -13.31
N LEU A 322 4.06 24.71 -13.36
CA LEU A 322 4.73 25.54 -12.36
C LEU A 322 4.14 25.34 -10.95
N ASN A 323 2.82 25.46 -10.80
CA ASN A 323 2.18 25.52 -9.48
C ASN A 323 1.96 24.14 -8.82
N ARG A 324 1.65 23.10 -9.59
CA ARG A 324 1.33 21.76 -9.04
C ARG A 324 2.52 20.81 -9.04
N VAL A 325 3.35 20.83 -10.09
CA VAL A 325 4.37 19.79 -10.33
C VAL A 325 5.78 20.27 -9.96
N MET A 326 6.20 21.44 -10.46
CA MET A 326 7.55 21.98 -10.22
C MET A 326 7.82 22.31 -8.75
N ALA A 327 6.77 22.52 -7.95
CA ALA A 327 6.86 22.71 -6.50
C ALA A 327 7.11 21.40 -5.71
N ARG A 328 7.37 20.26 -6.35
CA ARG A 328 7.61 18.96 -5.69
C ARG A 328 9.04 18.46 -5.94
N ASP A 329 9.72 18.02 -4.88
CA ASP A 329 11.13 17.61 -4.87
C ASP A 329 11.35 16.09 -4.89
N ASN A 330 10.34 15.35 -5.35
CA ASN A 330 10.41 13.92 -5.63
C ASN A 330 11.56 13.59 -6.60
N VAL A 331 12.09 12.36 -6.51
CA VAL A 331 13.24 11.90 -7.29
C VAL A 331 13.11 10.44 -7.71
N ALA A 332 13.85 10.07 -8.75
CA ALA A 332 14.15 8.70 -9.13
C ALA A 332 15.62 8.54 -9.51
N VAL A 333 16.20 7.38 -9.23
CA VAL A 333 17.57 6.99 -9.59
C VAL A 333 17.51 5.76 -10.49
N GLY A 334 18.49 5.59 -11.37
CA GLY A 334 18.60 4.35 -12.13
C GLY A 334 20.03 4.00 -12.51
N VAL A 335 20.23 2.71 -12.74
CA VAL A 335 21.53 2.10 -13.05
C VAL A 335 21.36 1.16 -14.24
N ILE A 336 22.26 1.27 -15.21
CA ILE A 336 22.44 0.29 -16.27
C ILE A 336 23.54 -0.68 -15.82
N PHE A 337 23.14 -1.94 -15.68
CA PHE A 337 23.99 -3.06 -15.28
C PHE A 337 24.41 -3.90 -16.47
N GLU A 338 25.51 -4.62 -16.32
CA GLU A 338 25.88 -5.79 -17.11
C GLU A 338 25.95 -7.02 -16.21
N THR A 339 25.36 -8.15 -16.63
CA THR A 339 25.48 -9.43 -15.89
C THR A 339 26.89 -9.98 -16.03
N LYS A 340 27.56 -10.28 -14.92
CA LYS A 340 28.83 -11.01 -14.95
C LYS A 340 28.57 -12.45 -15.40
N SER A 341 29.37 -12.91 -16.37
CA SER A 341 29.05 -14.07 -17.19
C SER A 341 29.15 -15.39 -16.42
N SER A 342 28.14 -16.25 -16.60
CA SER A 342 28.14 -17.61 -16.07
C SER A 342 27.33 -18.57 -16.96
N PHE A 343 27.97 -19.66 -17.37
CA PHE A 343 27.42 -20.90 -17.94
C PHE A 343 27.01 -21.01 -19.42
N ASP A 344 26.68 -19.96 -20.17
CA ASP A 344 26.25 -20.11 -21.59
C ASP A 344 27.30 -19.73 -22.66
N GLY A 345 28.44 -19.13 -22.27
CA GLY A 345 29.49 -18.68 -23.19
C GLY A 345 29.14 -17.41 -23.98
N THR A 346 27.99 -16.78 -23.72
CA THR A 346 27.64 -15.47 -24.25
C THR A 346 28.27 -14.35 -23.42
N GLY A 347 28.35 -13.14 -24.00
CA GLY A 347 28.83 -11.95 -23.28
C GLY A 347 27.89 -11.50 -22.17
N GLY A 348 28.31 -10.51 -21.38
CA GLY A 348 27.45 -9.91 -20.37
C GLY A 348 26.20 -9.30 -21.00
N ARG A 349 25.05 -9.49 -20.35
CA ARG A 349 23.76 -8.95 -20.81
C ARG A 349 23.47 -7.65 -20.08
N GLN A 350 23.16 -6.61 -20.84
CA GLN A 350 22.86 -5.28 -20.31
C GLN A 350 21.37 -5.16 -19.95
N PHE A 351 21.07 -4.54 -18.81
CA PHE A 351 19.72 -4.19 -18.39
C PHE A 351 19.71 -2.95 -17.49
N CYS A 352 18.56 -2.27 -17.43
CA CYS A 352 18.36 -1.10 -16.58
C CYS A 352 17.46 -1.43 -15.39
N VAL A 353 17.83 -0.94 -14.20
CA VAL A 353 16.95 -0.88 -13.02
C VAL A 353 16.80 0.57 -12.61
N THR A 354 15.57 1.04 -12.41
CA THR A 354 15.29 2.36 -11.85
C THR A 354 14.32 2.26 -10.68
N THR A 355 14.55 3.11 -9.68
CA THR A 355 13.64 3.26 -8.54
C THR A 355 13.41 4.71 -8.15
N GLY A 356 12.22 5.00 -7.66
CA GLY A 356 11.78 6.34 -7.31
C GLY A 356 10.71 6.34 -6.22
N HIS A 357 10.36 7.54 -5.78
CA HIS A 357 9.28 7.79 -4.83
C HIS A 357 8.46 8.97 -5.38
N ILE A 358 7.24 8.69 -5.85
CA ILE A 358 6.30 9.64 -6.46
C ILE A 358 5.61 10.49 -5.38
N HIS A 359 4.96 11.60 -5.76
CA HIS A 359 4.26 12.47 -4.80
C HIS A 359 3.13 11.72 -4.07
N TRP A 360 3.03 11.89 -2.75
CA TRP A 360 2.13 11.10 -1.89
C TRP A 360 0.66 11.56 -1.90
N ASP A 361 0.43 12.87 -1.98
CA ASP A 361 -0.87 13.49 -1.70
C ASP A 361 -2.02 12.96 -2.61
N PRO A 362 -3.09 12.37 -2.05
CA PRO A 362 -4.25 11.89 -2.81
C PRO A 362 -4.96 12.95 -3.66
N GLU A 363 -4.97 14.23 -3.25
CA GLU A 363 -5.60 15.34 -4.00
C GLU A 363 -4.75 15.81 -5.20
N HIS A 364 -3.58 15.20 -5.41
CA HIS A 364 -2.62 15.54 -6.45
C HIS A 364 -2.32 14.37 -7.40
N SER A 365 -3.34 13.56 -7.72
CA SER A 365 -3.26 12.48 -8.72
C SER A 365 -2.65 12.92 -10.05
N ASP A 366 -2.93 14.15 -10.51
CA ASP A 366 -2.38 14.69 -11.75
C ASP A 366 -0.87 14.89 -11.67
N VAL A 367 -0.35 15.25 -10.50
CA VAL A 367 1.09 15.33 -10.25
C VAL A 367 1.73 13.94 -10.29
N LYS A 368 1.07 12.90 -9.76
CA LYS A 368 1.57 11.51 -9.80
C LYS A 368 1.65 11.01 -11.24
N VAL A 369 0.61 11.26 -12.04
CA VAL A 369 0.59 10.96 -13.49
C VAL A 369 1.69 11.71 -14.22
N ILE A 370 1.84 13.03 -14.00
CA ILE A 370 2.87 13.84 -14.65
C ILE A 370 4.29 13.38 -14.27
N GLN A 371 4.58 13.11 -13.00
CA GLN A 371 5.88 12.57 -12.59
C GLN A 371 6.17 11.22 -13.27
N THR A 372 5.18 10.36 -13.43
CA THR A 372 5.33 9.07 -14.14
C THR A 372 5.60 9.24 -15.65
N ILE A 373 4.96 10.22 -16.29
CA ILE A 373 5.24 10.60 -17.69
C ILE A 373 6.67 11.12 -17.84
N LEU A 374 7.10 12.02 -16.95
CA LEU A 374 8.47 12.55 -16.92
C LEU A 374 9.49 11.41 -16.72
N TRP A 375 9.26 10.51 -15.76
CA TRP A 375 10.14 9.38 -15.47
C TRP A 375 10.37 8.53 -16.72
N THR A 376 9.30 8.12 -17.39
CA THR A 376 9.37 7.23 -18.56
C THR A 376 9.98 7.91 -19.79
N ALA A 377 9.72 9.21 -20.01
CA ALA A 377 10.34 9.97 -21.10
C ALA A 377 11.85 10.18 -20.90
N GLU A 378 12.28 10.62 -19.72
CA GLU A 378 13.70 10.81 -19.38
C GLU A 378 14.45 9.47 -19.36
N LEU A 379 13.88 8.42 -18.75
CA LEU A 379 14.44 7.06 -18.73
C LEU A 379 14.75 6.55 -20.13
N TRP A 380 13.80 6.72 -21.07
CA TRP A 380 14.00 6.35 -22.46
C TRP A 380 15.14 7.12 -23.11
N ALA A 381 15.23 8.43 -22.88
CA ALA A 381 16.27 9.29 -23.43
C ALA A 381 17.67 9.01 -22.83
N TYR A 382 17.77 8.71 -21.53
CA TYR A 382 19.01 8.29 -20.89
C TYR A 382 19.54 6.97 -21.48
N ILE A 383 18.68 5.97 -21.65
CA ILE A 383 19.03 4.67 -22.23
C ILE A 383 19.49 4.83 -23.69
N ASP A 384 18.76 5.59 -24.50
CA ASP A 384 19.13 5.83 -25.90
C ASP A 384 20.47 6.57 -26.03
N ARG A 385 20.70 7.60 -25.23
CA ARG A 385 21.97 8.34 -25.20
C ARG A 385 23.12 7.43 -24.82
N PHE A 386 22.97 6.63 -23.76
CA PHE A 386 23.97 5.64 -23.35
C PHE A 386 24.30 4.67 -24.48
N LEU A 387 23.30 4.05 -25.10
CA LEU A 387 23.51 3.06 -26.16
C LEU A 387 24.13 3.67 -27.43
N LYS A 388 23.81 4.92 -27.78
CA LYS A 388 24.46 5.65 -28.88
C LYS A 388 25.92 5.95 -28.56
N THR A 389 26.22 6.53 -27.41
CA THR A 389 27.60 6.86 -27.00
C THR A 389 28.48 5.60 -26.91
N SER A 390 27.95 4.49 -26.37
CA SER A 390 28.68 3.21 -26.30
C SER A 390 29.00 2.63 -27.68
N ARG A 391 28.11 2.76 -28.67
CA ARG A 391 28.39 2.34 -30.06
C ARG A 391 29.46 3.20 -30.70
N SER A 392 29.36 4.53 -30.62
CA SER A 392 30.38 5.43 -31.19
C SER A 392 31.75 5.28 -30.50
N ALA A 393 31.79 4.91 -29.22
CA ALA A 393 33.04 4.57 -28.53
C ALA A 393 33.64 3.25 -29.04
N ALA A 394 32.82 2.23 -29.31
CA ALA A 394 33.27 0.97 -29.91
C ALA A 394 33.77 1.14 -31.36
N GLU A 395 33.12 2.02 -32.14
CA GLU A 395 33.55 2.41 -33.49
C GLU A 395 34.85 3.22 -33.49
N GLN A 396 35.21 3.86 -32.37
CA GLN A 396 36.41 4.70 -32.22
C GLN A 396 37.60 3.98 -31.56
N LEU A 397 37.64 2.64 -31.56
CA LEU A 397 38.78 1.85 -31.09
C LEU A 397 39.98 1.84 -32.07
N SER A 398 40.47 3.04 -32.39
CA SER A 398 41.84 3.28 -32.84
C SER A 398 42.41 4.48 -32.04
N PRO A 399 43.68 4.45 -31.60
CA PRO A 399 44.03 5.12 -30.36
C PRO A 399 44.35 6.62 -30.48
N THR A 400 43.65 7.48 -29.74
CA THR A 400 44.29 8.53 -28.90
C THR A 400 43.36 9.22 -27.90
N LEU A 401 43.91 9.54 -26.73
CA LEU A 401 43.55 10.65 -25.83
C LEU A 401 42.08 10.76 -25.36
N SER A 402 41.79 10.05 -24.27
CA SER A 402 40.64 10.31 -23.40
C SER A 402 40.64 11.75 -22.84
N ARG A 403 39.53 12.48 -23.00
CA ARG A 403 39.27 13.76 -22.30
C ARG A 403 37.80 13.86 -21.90
N SER A 404 37.54 14.14 -20.63
CA SER A 404 36.20 14.32 -20.08
C SER A 404 35.48 15.53 -20.72
N VAL A 405 34.31 15.31 -21.30
CA VAL A 405 33.46 16.37 -21.89
C VAL A 405 32.38 16.78 -20.88
N PRO A 406 32.19 18.09 -20.60
CA PRO A 406 31.14 18.56 -19.68
C PRO A 406 29.71 18.31 -20.19
N LEU A 407 28.75 18.13 -19.28
CA LEU A 407 27.32 18.03 -19.62
C LEU A 407 26.80 19.37 -20.18
N SER A 408 26.26 19.35 -21.40
CA SER A 408 25.66 20.52 -22.06
C SER A 408 24.19 20.29 -22.46
N SER A 409 23.31 20.29 -21.46
CA SER A 409 21.98 20.95 -21.46
C SER A 409 20.94 20.77 -22.59
N LYS A 410 21.11 19.89 -23.59
CA LYS A 410 20.03 19.50 -24.53
C LYS A 410 19.99 17.99 -24.78
N ILE A 411 18.86 17.37 -24.47
CA ILE A 411 18.57 15.96 -24.72
C ILE A 411 17.91 15.84 -26.11
N PRO A 412 18.44 15.03 -27.04
CA PRO A 412 17.77 14.73 -28.31
C PRO A 412 16.67 13.67 -28.10
N VAL A 413 15.49 13.88 -28.69
CA VAL A 413 14.38 12.92 -28.62
C VAL A 413 14.66 11.68 -29.48
N PRO A 414 14.51 10.44 -28.98
CA PRO A 414 14.87 9.26 -29.77
C PRO A 414 13.72 8.65 -30.59
N GLY A 415 13.90 8.56 -31.91
CA GLY A 415 12.94 7.96 -32.84
C GLY A 415 12.62 6.46 -32.63
N PRO A 416 11.64 5.90 -33.37
CA PRO A 416 11.13 4.53 -33.13
C PRO A 416 12.14 3.41 -33.39
N PHE A 417 13.19 3.67 -34.17
CA PHE A 417 14.32 2.75 -34.37
C PHE A 417 15.44 2.92 -33.32
N SER A 418 15.15 3.60 -32.20
CA SER A 418 16.09 3.79 -31.09
C SER A 418 16.53 2.45 -30.48
N PRO A 419 17.84 2.27 -30.20
CA PRO A 419 18.35 1.11 -29.46
C PRO A 419 17.67 0.86 -28.10
N ALA A 420 17.08 1.89 -27.48
CA ALA A 420 16.40 1.77 -26.19
C ALA A 420 15.19 0.83 -26.19
N ALA A 421 14.59 0.55 -27.37
CA ALA A 421 13.50 -0.41 -27.50
C ALA A 421 13.87 -1.84 -27.08
N ASN A 422 15.15 -2.19 -27.22
CA ASN A 422 15.68 -3.52 -26.94
C ASN A 422 16.43 -3.58 -25.60
N MET A 423 16.34 -2.53 -24.77
CA MET A 423 16.90 -2.54 -23.41
C MET A 423 15.90 -3.24 -22.46
N PRO A 424 16.31 -4.30 -21.75
CA PRO A 424 15.56 -4.81 -20.60
C PRO A 424 15.50 -3.73 -19.52
N VAL A 425 14.30 -3.45 -19.00
CA VAL A 425 14.08 -2.42 -17.98
C VAL A 425 13.21 -2.97 -16.85
N ILE A 426 13.63 -2.70 -15.62
CA ILE A 426 12.82 -2.85 -14.40
C ILE A 426 12.60 -1.45 -13.82
N LEU A 427 11.35 -1.09 -13.57
CA LEU A 427 10.93 0.12 -12.89
C LEU A 427 10.21 -0.28 -11.61
N CYS A 428 10.63 0.26 -10.46
CA CYS A 428 10.09 -0.14 -9.16
C CYS A 428 10.08 1.01 -8.16
N GLY A 429 9.33 0.88 -7.08
CA GLY A 429 9.29 1.87 -6.01
C GLY A 429 7.89 2.21 -5.56
N ASP A 430 7.82 3.23 -4.71
CA ASP A 430 6.58 3.77 -4.20
C ASP A 430 5.99 4.76 -5.21
N LEU A 431 4.89 4.36 -5.84
CA LEU A 431 4.15 5.18 -6.79
C LEU A 431 3.06 6.02 -6.11
N ASN A 432 2.78 5.78 -4.81
CA ASN A 432 1.68 6.40 -4.06
C ASN A 432 0.32 6.33 -4.80
N SER A 433 0.11 5.26 -5.56
CA SER A 433 -0.96 5.13 -6.56
C SER A 433 -1.55 3.72 -6.55
N LEU A 434 -2.87 3.62 -6.41
CA LEU A 434 -3.60 2.34 -6.39
C LEU A 434 -3.63 1.66 -7.77
N PRO A 435 -3.88 0.33 -7.86
CA PRO A 435 -3.83 -0.45 -9.10
C PRO A 435 -4.74 0.08 -10.23
N GLU A 436 -5.87 0.68 -9.86
CA GLU A 436 -6.88 1.28 -10.74
C GLU A 436 -6.58 2.74 -11.17
N SER A 437 -5.46 3.31 -10.73
CA SER A 437 -5.09 4.69 -11.06
C SER A 437 -4.50 4.85 -12.46
N GLY A 438 -4.61 6.06 -13.01
CA GLY A 438 -4.05 6.43 -14.32
C GLY A 438 -2.53 6.31 -14.40
N VAL A 439 -1.83 6.32 -13.25
CA VAL A 439 -0.39 6.00 -13.16
C VAL A 439 -0.13 4.55 -13.55
N VAL A 440 -0.93 3.62 -13.04
CA VAL A 440 -0.79 2.18 -13.29
C VAL A 440 -1.35 1.81 -14.67
N GLU A 441 -2.45 2.42 -15.11
CA GLU A 441 -2.95 2.29 -16.50
C GLU A 441 -1.88 2.72 -17.50
N PHE A 442 -1.28 3.90 -17.31
CA PHE A 442 -0.24 4.43 -18.20
C PHE A 442 0.95 3.48 -18.31
N LEU A 443 1.48 3.04 -17.16
CA LEU A 443 2.65 2.15 -17.10
C LEU A 443 2.39 0.77 -17.72
N THR A 444 1.19 0.21 -17.53
CA THR A 444 0.90 -1.19 -17.92
C THR A 444 0.28 -1.35 -19.29
N SER A 445 -0.57 -0.42 -19.73
CA SER A 445 -1.11 -0.40 -21.09
C SER A 445 -0.15 0.23 -22.10
N GLY A 446 0.75 1.10 -21.64
CA GLY A 446 1.60 1.94 -22.48
C GLY A 446 0.92 3.23 -22.98
N SER A 447 -0.28 3.55 -22.48
CA SER A 447 -1.05 4.74 -22.87
C SER A 447 -2.00 5.25 -21.78
N LEU A 448 -2.42 6.51 -21.88
CA LEU A 448 -3.44 7.10 -21.01
C LEU A 448 -4.22 8.17 -21.77
N SER A 449 -5.54 8.28 -21.54
CA SER A 449 -6.35 9.35 -22.11
C SER A 449 -6.08 10.70 -21.42
N LEU A 450 -5.98 11.79 -22.20
CA LEU A 450 -5.88 13.16 -21.65
C LEU A 450 -7.17 13.62 -20.94
N THR A 451 -8.26 12.85 -21.08
CA THR A 451 -9.52 13.03 -20.35
C THR A 451 -9.69 12.04 -19.18
N HIS A 452 -8.64 11.32 -18.79
CA HIS A 452 -8.67 10.44 -17.61
C HIS A 452 -8.92 11.24 -16.31
N SER A 453 -9.65 10.66 -15.36
CA SER A 453 -10.06 11.29 -14.08
C SER A 453 -8.87 11.93 -13.35
N ASP A 454 -7.77 11.19 -13.27
CA ASP A 454 -6.58 11.54 -12.51
C ASP A 454 -5.87 12.79 -13.03
N PHE A 455 -6.14 13.23 -14.27
CA PHE A 455 -5.68 14.54 -14.76
C PHE A 455 -6.47 15.71 -14.17
N LEU A 456 -7.52 15.49 -13.36
CA LEU A 456 -8.35 16.51 -12.71
C LEU A 456 -8.93 17.56 -13.68
N ASN A 457 -9.32 17.13 -14.88
CA ASN A 457 -9.74 17.98 -16.01
C ASN A 457 -8.64 18.95 -16.53
N TYR A 458 -7.37 18.62 -16.31
CA TYR A 458 -6.23 19.43 -16.71
C TYR A 458 -5.35 18.82 -17.82
N GLY A 459 -5.62 17.60 -18.31
CA GLY A 459 -4.74 16.89 -19.27
C GLY A 459 -4.40 17.72 -20.51
N HIS A 460 -5.39 18.36 -21.14
CA HIS A 460 -5.15 19.28 -22.26
C HIS A 460 -4.36 20.55 -21.87
N LYS A 461 -4.45 21.01 -20.61
CA LYS A 461 -3.77 22.22 -20.09
C LYS A 461 -2.28 22.00 -19.80
N TYR A 462 -1.83 20.73 -19.79
CA TYR A 462 -0.40 20.40 -19.71
C TYR A 462 0.32 20.54 -21.07
N MET A 463 -0.41 20.65 -22.18
CA MET A 463 0.13 20.95 -23.52
C MET A 463 1.28 20.02 -23.97
N PHE A 464 1.08 18.71 -23.83
CA PHE A 464 2.04 17.65 -24.16
C PHE A 464 2.63 17.66 -25.58
N LYS A 465 2.09 18.45 -26.52
CA LYS A 465 2.62 18.60 -27.89
C LYS A 465 3.85 19.51 -27.96
N ASP A 466 4.03 20.37 -26.96
CA ASP A 466 5.13 21.35 -26.86
C ASP A 466 6.26 20.87 -25.93
N TRP A 467 6.19 19.59 -25.51
CA TRP A 467 7.10 18.92 -24.59
C TRP A 467 8.30 18.33 -25.32
N LYS A 468 9.50 18.89 -25.11
CA LYS A 468 10.73 18.52 -25.83
C LYS A 468 11.19 17.07 -25.72
N LEU A 469 10.81 16.36 -24.66
CA LEU A 469 11.13 14.95 -24.41
C LEU A 469 10.07 13.99 -24.98
N LEU A 470 8.93 14.52 -25.47
CA LEU A 470 7.89 13.74 -26.11
C LEU A 470 7.99 13.92 -27.63
N GLU A 471 8.10 12.81 -28.35
CA GLU A 471 8.02 12.82 -29.81
C GLU A 471 6.55 12.93 -30.27
N LYS A 472 6.33 13.38 -31.51
CA LYS A 472 4.98 13.61 -32.06
C LYS A 472 4.04 12.40 -32.02
N TRP A 473 4.53 11.17 -32.00
CA TRP A 473 3.71 9.95 -31.85
C TRP A 473 3.26 9.68 -30.40
N ALA A 474 3.95 10.26 -29.41
CA ALA A 474 3.60 10.09 -28.00
C ALA A 474 2.30 10.83 -27.66
N THR A 475 1.90 11.82 -28.47
CA THR A 475 0.62 12.52 -28.39
C THR A 475 -0.27 12.20 -29.59
N ASP A 476 -1.09 11.15 -29.45
CA ASP A 476 -1.96 10.63 -30.50
C ASP A 476 -3.42 11.04 -30.27
N GLY A 477 -3.82 12.17 -30.86
CA GLY A 477 -5.15 12.76 -30.68
C GLY A 477 -5.42 13.16 -29.22
N ASN A 478 -6.21 12.34 -28.52
CA ASN A 478 -6.54 12.46 -27.09
C ASN A 478 -5.73 11.49 -26.20
N THR A 479 -4.76 10.76 -26.76
CA THR A 479 -4.02 9.69 -26.08
C THR A 479 -2.56 10.09 -25.89
N LEU A 480 -2.06 9.97 -24.67
CA LEU A 480 -0.62 9.99 -24.38
C LEU A 480 -0.07 8.57 -24.39
N ARG A 481 1.15 8.35 -24.89
CA ARG A 481 1.75 7.01 -25.06
C ARG A 481 3.22 6.94 -24.62
N HIS A 482 3.66 5.78 -24.13
CA HIS A 482 5.08 5.46 -23.91
C HIS A 482 5.48 4.15 -24.57
N ARG A 483 6.79 3.88 -24.71
CA ARG A 483 7.30 2.70 -25.43
C ARG A 483 7.64 1.48 -24.59
N PHE A 484 7.72 1.60 -23.27
CA PHE A 484 7.94 0.44 -22.43
C PHE A 484 6.68 -0.44 -22.42
N THR A 485 6.89 -1.75 -22.42
CA THR A 485 5.82 -2.77 -22.37
C THR A 485 5.94 -3.53 -21.07
N PHE A 486 5.61 -2.85 -19.97
CA PHE A 486 5.74 -3.39 -18.64
C PHE A 486 4.68 -4.46 -18.34
N ASN A 487 5.04 -5.39 -17.45
CA ASN A 487 4.12 -6.22 -16.69
C ASN A 487 4.33 -5.91 -15.20
N ARG A 488 3.27 -6.00 -14.38
CA ARG A 488 3.43 -5.98 -12.92
C ARG A 488 3.87 -7.38 -12.43
N ALA A 489 4.75 -7.43 -11.43
CA ALA A 489 5.13 -8.69 -10.78
C ALA A 489 4.09 -9.22 -9.76
N TYR A 490 3.21 -8.34 -9.29
CA TYR A 490 2.08 -8.64 -8.41
C TYR A 490 0.77 -8.15 -9.06
N ARG A 491 -0.35 -8.79 -8.73
CA ARG A 491 -1.70 -8.49 -9.26
C ARG A 491 -2.69 -8.57 -8.10
N GLU A 492 -3.80 -7.82 -8.15
CA GLU A 492 -4.77 -7.76 -7.04
C GLU A 492 -5.27 -9.13 -6.55
N SER A 493 -5.39 -10.12 -7.43
CA SER A 493 -5.83 -11.48 -7.13
C SER A 493 -4.72 -12.48 -6.78
N GLU A 494 -3.45 -12.05 -6.74
CA GLU A 494 -2.30 -12.95 -6.89
C GLU A 494 -1.01 -12.40 -6.23
N GLY A 495 -0.75 -12.86 -5.01
CA GLY A 495 0.44 -12.51 -4.21
C GLY A 495 0.13 -11.38 -3.23
N MET A 496 0.98 -10.35 -3.20
CA MET A 496 0.72 -9.17 -2.38
C MET A 496 -0.45 -8.34 -2.93
N CYS A 497 -1.47 -8.15 -2.09
CA CYS A 497 -2.62 -7.25 -2.29
C CYS A 497 -2.47 -5.92 -1.53
N LEU A 498 -1.56 -5.88 -0.53
CA LEU A 498 -1.40 -4.80 0.42
C LEU A 498 0.08 -4.52 0.61
N THR A 499 0.54 -3.31 0.24
CA THR A 499 1.96 -2.93 0.31
C THR A 499 2.21 -1.82 1.33
N ASN A 500 1.30 -0.87 1.52
CA ASN A 500 1.27 0.03 2.68
C ASN A 500 0.05 -0.28 3.57
N PHE A 501 0.28 -0.39 4.89
CA PHE A 501 -0.77 -0.62 5.88
C PHE A 501 -0.60 0.33 7.08
N THR A 502 -1.46 1.35 7.14
CA THR A 502 -1.69 2.22 8.29
C THR A 502 -3.11 2.05 8.86
N TYR A 503 -3.45 2.78 9.92
CA TYR A 503 -4.82 2.84 10.45
C TYR A 503 -5.79 3.51 9.45
N ASP A 504 -5.39 4.65 8.86
CA ASP A 504 -6.23 5.45 7.96
C ASP A 504 -6.23 4.96 6.50
N PHE A 505 -5.16 4.30 6.04
CA PHE A 505 -5.01 3.83 4.65
C PHE A 505 -4.42 2.41 4.56
N LYS A 506 -4.96 1.63 3.62
CA LYS A 506 -4.51 0.27 3.29
C LYS A 506 -4.60 0.08 1.78
N GLY A 507 -3.49 -0.25 1.12
CA GLY A 507 -3.52 -0.52 -0.32
C GLY A 507 -2.20 -0.97 -0.93
N MET A 508 -2.24 -1.29 -2.22
CA MET A 508 -1.06 -1.52 -3.06
C MET A 508 -0.63 -0.19 -3.69
N ILE A 509 0.50 0.36 -3.26
CA ILE A 509 1.11 1.59 -3.80
C ILE A 509 2.58 1.41 -4.21
N ASP A 510 3.21 0.31 -3.78
CA ASP A 510 4.57 -0.10 -4.16
C ASP A 510 4.50 -1.12 -5.30
N TYR A 511 5.41 -0.99 -6.27
CA TYR A 511 5.39 -1.85 -7.46
C TYR A 511 6.79 -2.33 -7.84
N VAL A 512 6.83 -3.51 -8.48
CA VAL A 512 7.92 -3.93 -9.35
C VAL A 512 7.33 -4.22 -10.73
N LEU A 513 7.74 -3.45 -11.72
CA LEU A 513 7.36 -3.57 -13.13
C LEU A 513 8.57 -3.95 -13.98
N TYR A 514 8.40 -4.84 -14.94
CA TYR A 514 9.49 -5.31 -15.81
C TYR A 514 9.04 -5.38 -17.28
N THR A 515 9.94 -5.12 -18.24
CA THR A 515 9.57 -5.22 -19.67
C THR A 515 9.36 -6.69 -20.08
N ARG A 516 8.10 -7.01 -20.43
CA ARG A 516 7.56 -8.39 -20.51
C ARG A 516 8.17 -9.27 -21.61
N GLN A 517 8.82 -8.65 -22.58
CA GLN A 517 9.53 -9.31 -23.68
C GLN A 517 11.01 -9.60 -23.36
N HIS A 518 11.51 -9.14 -22.21
CA HIS A 518 12.90 -9.33 -21.79
C HIS A 518 13.04 -10.11 -20.48
N PHE A 519 12.07 -10.01 -19.57
CA PHE A 519 12.07 -10.75 -18.30
C PHE A 519 10.90 -11.71 -18.16
N ARG A 520 11.17 -12.86 -17.54
CA ARG A 520 10.17 -13.81 -17.03
C ARG A 520 10.16 -13.74 -15.50
N LEU A 521 8.97 -13.73 -14.90
CA LEU A 521 8.81 -13.86 -13.45
C LEU A 521 8.88 -15.34 -13.05
N LEU A 522 9.84 -15.69 -12.19
CA LEU A 522 10.03 -17.05 -11.68
C LEU A 522 9.36 -17.26 -10.32
N GLY A 523 9.33 -16.22 -9.48
CA GLY A 523 8.69 -16.28 -8.17
C GLY A 523 8.53 -14.91 -7.52
N SER A 524 7.77 -14.88 -6.43
CA SER A 524 7.47 -13.68 -5.64
C SER A 524 7.29 -14.05 -4.17
N LEU A 525 7.75 -13.20 -3.26
CA LEU A 525 7.46 -13.30 -1.83
C LEU A 525 6.02 -12.84 -1.56
N ASP A 526 5.26 -13.64 -0.85
CA ASP A 526 3.81 -13.46 -0.70
C ASP A 526 3.43 -12.42 0.37
N GLN A 527 2.13 -12.17 0.53
CA GLN A 527 1.57 -11.29 1.58
C GLN A 527 1.90 -11.81 2.99
N ILE A 528 2.01 -10.91 3.99
CA ILE A 528 2.00 -11.32 5.40
C ILE A 528 0.61 -11.87 5.74
N TYR A 529 0.56 -13.01 6.44
CA TYR A 529 -0.66 -13.76 6.74
C TYR A 529 -1.75 -12.88 7.40
N GLU A 530 -2.81 -12.56 6.65
CA GLU A 530 -3.78 -11.51 7.05
C GLU A 530 -4.47 -11.82 8.38
N LEU A 531 -4.83 -13.10 8.59
CA LEU A 531 -5.46 -13.58 9.82
C LEU A 531 -4.63 -13.27 11.07
N TRP A 532 -3.29 -13.19 11.00
CA TRP A 532 -2.48 -12.78 12.14
C TRP A 532 -2.75 -11.31 12.54
N PHE A 533 -2.92 -10.39 11.59
CA PHE A 533 -3.30 -9.01 11.93
C PHE A 533 -4.70 -8.94 12.55
N GLN A 534 -5.64 -9.76 12.05
CA GLN A 534 -7.02 -9.84 12.56
C GLN A 534 -7.06 -10.43 13.98
N GLU A 535 -6.43 -11.58 14.21
CA GLU A 535 -6.31 -12.25 15.52
C GLU A 535 -5.65 -11.35 16.58
N LYS A 536 -4.58 -10.64 16.20
CA LYS A 536 -3.84 -9.74 17.10
C LYS A 536 -4.43 -8.33 17.16
N LYS A 537 -5.50 -8.06 16.42
CA LYS A 537 -6.22 -6.77 16.35
C LYS A 537 -5.28 -5.59 16.06
N ILE A 538 -4.31 -5.81 15.18
CA ILE A 538 -3.28 -4.82 14.81
C ILE A 538 -3.92 -3.76 13.90
N LEU A 539 -3.83 -2.50 14.32
CA LEU A 539 -4.53 -1.38 13.68
C LEU A 539 -3.81 -0.82 12.45
N GLY A 540 -2.48 -0.94 12.42
CA GLY A 540 -1.60 -0.42 11.36
C GLY A 540 -0.15 -0.79 11.63
N CYS A 541 0.70 -0.52 10.65
CA CYS A 541 2.16 -0.60 10.74
C CYS A 541 2.76 0.84 10.70
N PRO A 542 4.00 1.07 11.17
CA PRO A 542 4.92 0.10 11.77
C PRO A 542 4.37 -0.44 13.10
N HIS A 543 4.86 -1.62 13.47
CA HIS A 543 4.43 -2.40 14.62
C HIS A 543 5.67 -3.01 15.28
N VAL A 544 5.57 -3.57 16.49
CA VAL A 544 6.75 -4.09 17.22
C VAL A 544 7.54 -5.17 16.47
N HIS A 545 6.92 -5.84 15.49
CA HIS A 545 7.53 -6.84 14.62
C HIS A 545 7.68 -6.40 13.15
N ILE A 546 7.29 -5.17 12.79
CA ILE A 546 7.21 -4.68 11.40
C ILE A 546 7.75 -3.25 11.36
N PRO A 547 8.96 -3.00 10.84
CA PRO A 547 9.69 -1.76 11.08
C PRO A 547 9.40 -0.63 10.09
N SER A 548 8.47 -0.81 9.16
CA SER A 548 7.94 0.19 8.23
C SER A 548 6.42 0.08 8.20
N ASP A 549 5.71 1.11 7.74
CA ASP A 549 4.30 1.01 7.35
C ASP A 549 4.12 0.39 5.96
N HIS A 550 5.20 0.29 5.18
CA HIS A 550 5.27 -0.52 3.96
C HIS A 550 5.80 -1.93 4.22
N PHE A 551 5.50 -2.86 3.30
CA PHE A 551 6.03 -4.21 3.25
C PHE A 551 6.97 -4.39 2.07
N ALA A 552 8.12 -5.04 2.27
CA ALA A 552 9.07 -5.29 1.19
C ALA A 552 8.45 -6.17 0.07
N LEU A 553 8.52 -5.70 -1.17
CA LEU A 553 8.31 -6.53 -2.36
C LEU A 553 9.62 -7.28 -2.63
N LEU A 554 9.54 -8.57 -2.95
CA LEU A 554 10.70 -9.38 -3.31
C LEU A 554 10.32 -10.34 -4.42
N VAL A 555 11.00 -10.26 -5.56
CA VAL A 555 10.69 -11.05 -6.76
C VAL A 555 11.95 -11.76 -7.28
N GLU A 556 11.77 -12.89 -7.94
CA GLU A 556 12.80 -13.54 -8.74
C GLU A 556 12.47 -13.36 -10.22
N LEU A 557 13.36 -12.68 -10.93
CA LEU A 557 13.25 -12.40 -12.35
C LEU A 557 14.35 -13.14 -13.10
N GLU A 558 13.96 -13.76 -14.20
CA GLU A 558 14.87 -14.27 -15.20
C GLU A 558 15.00 -13.25 -16.32
N LEU A 559 16.21 -12.74 -16.53
CA LEU A 559 16.56 -12.08 -17.78
C LEU A 559 16.68 -13.14 -18.88
N MET A 560 15.82 -13.07 -19.88
CA MET A 560 15.81 -13.99 -21.01
C MET A 560 17.05 -13.77 -21.90
N PRO A 561 17.50 -14.77 -22.67
CA PRO A 561 18.55 -14.57 -23.67
C PRO A 561 18.04 -13.62 -24.77
N THR A 562 18.91 -12.71 -25.23
CA THR A 562 18.61 -11.91 -26.42
C THR A 562 18.56 -12.81 -27.65
N ASN A 563 17.40 -12.92 -28.28
CA ASN A 563 17.27 -13.56 -29.59
C ASN A 563 18.20 -12.84 -30.57
N LEU A 564 19.25 -13.52 -31.03
CA LEU A 564 19.98 -13.10 -32.21
C LEU A 564 18.97 -12.96 -33.36
N PRO A 565 18.99 -11.86 -34.13
CA PRO A 565 18.08 -11.69 -35.25
C PRO A 565 18.38 -12.77 -36.30
N THR A 566 17.54 -13.80 -36.36
CA THR A 566 17.66 -14.90 -37.32
C THR A 566 17.55 -14.35 -38.72
N SER A 567 18.68 -14.35 -39.45
CA SER A 567 18.79 -13.86 -40.82
C SER A 567 17.80 -14.57 -41.74
N TYR A 568 16.80 -13.83 -42.24
CA TYR A 568 15.97 -14.15 -43.40
C TYR A 568 15.57 -15.63 -43.60
N VAL A 569 14.90 -16.21 -42.60
CA VAL A 569 14.09 -17.42 -42.82
C VAL A 569 12.66 -16.97 -43.15
N ASN A 570 12.27 -17.11 -44.43
CA ASN A 570 10.91 -16.78 -44.87
C ASN A 570 9.87 -17.66 -44.13
N PRO A 571 8.70 -17.13 -43.74
CA PRO A 571 7.64 -17.95 -43.17
C PRO A 571 7.14 -18.96 -44.22
N PRO A 572 6.89 -20.23 -43.84
CA PRO A 572 6.34 -21.22 -44.77
C PRO A 572 4.92 -20.82 -45.19
N ARG A 573 4.63 -20.90 -46.50
CA ARG A 573 3.31 -20.64 -47.07
C ARG A 573 2.33 -21.76 -46.73
N ASN A 574 1.67 -21.70 -45.58
CA ASN A 574 0.48 -22.51 -45.35
C ASN A 574 -0.68 -21.99 -46.20
N ARG A 575 -1.07 -22.78 -47.21
CA ARG A 575 -2.36 -22.62 -47.89
C ARG A 575 -3.45 -23.12 -46.95
N TYR A 576 -4.43 -22.27 -46.65
CA TYR A 576 -5.78 -22.71 -46.31
C TYR A 576 -6.74 -22.08 -47.32
N THR A 577 -7.39 -22.93 -48.10
CA THR A 577 -8.48 -22.56 -48.99
C THR A 577 -9.72 -22.30 -48.15
N ILE A 578 -10.28 -21.10 -48.27
CA ILE A 578 -11.64 -20.81 -47.82
C ILE A 578 -12.50 -20.85 -49.08
N GLU A 579 -13.31 -21.89 -49.22
CA GLU A 579 -14.37 -21.92 -50.21
C GLU A 579 -15.59 -21.20 -49.64
N THR A 580 -16.11 -20.23 -50.37
CA THR A 580 -17.27 -19.43 -49.99
C THR A 580 -18.44 -19.79 -50.89
N ASP A 581 -19.39 -20.57 -50.38
CA ASP A 581 -20.69 -20.67 -51.03
C ASP A 581 -21.49 -19.38 -50.80
N THR A 582 -21.73 -18.68 -51.90
CA THR A 582 -22.61 -17.51 -51.94
C THR A 582 -24.06 -17.95 -52.13
N PHE A 583 -25.00 -17.32 -51.41
CA PHE A 583 -26.20 -16.73 -52.00
C PHE A 583 -26.82 -15.76 -50.99
N GLY A 584 -27.51 -14.73 -51.48
CA GLY A 584 -28.29 -13.81 -50.66
C GLY A 584 -29.22 -13.00 -51.56
N GLU A 585 -30.23 -12.36 -50.98
CA GLU A 585 -31.00 -11.31 -51.66
C GLU A 585 -31.75 -10.43 -50.64
N ASP A 586 -31.44 -9.14 -50.70
CA ASP A 586 -32.29 -7.94 -50.57
C ASP A 586 -33.58 -7.91 -49.70
N MET A 587 -33.50 -7.05 -48.67
CA MET A 587 -34.31 -5.84 -48.47
C MET A 587 -35.86 -5.86 -48.39
N ASN A 588 -36.34 -5.10 -47.39
CA ASN A 588 -37.51 -4.21 -47.37
C ASN A 588 -38.95 -4.75 -47.10
N ALA A 589 -39.45 -4.35 -45.92
CA ALA A 589 -40.56 -3.39 -45.73
C ALA A 589 -41.86 -3.83 -44.99
N ASN A 590 -42.30 -2.89 -44.13
CA ASN A 590 -43.68 -2.48 -43.83
C ASN A 590 -44.65 -3.32 -42.95
N THR A 591 -44.75 -2.86 -41.70
CA THR A 591 -45.99 -2.41 -41.00
C THR A 591 -47.19 -3.35 -40.78
N SER A 592 -47.52 -3.51 -39.49
CA SER A 592 -48.87 -3.50 -38.86
C SER A 592 -49.97 -4.47 -39.36
N ASN A 593 -50.47 -5.31 -38.43
CA ASN A 593 -51.79 -5.07 -37.82
C ASN A 593 -52.04 -5.89 -36.53
N SER A 594 -53.17 -5.64 -35.87
CA SER A 594 -53.59 -6.16 -34.55
C SER A 594 -54.58 -7.33 -34.63
N SER A 595 -55.04 -7.82 -33.45
CA SER A 595 -56.36 -8.45 -33.18
C SER A 595 -56.65 -9.80 -33.91
N ASP A 596 -57.15 -10.88 -33.31
CA ASP A 596 -58.03 -11.05 -32.14
C ASP A 596 -58.35 -12.56 -31.90
N ASN A 597 -58.82 -12.91 -30.69
CA ASN A 597 -59.79 -13.97 -30.32
C ASN A 597 -59.48 -15.46 -30.67
N ASN A 598 -59.28 -16.37 -29.69
CA ASN A 598 -60.29 -17.17 -28.94
C ASN A 598 -60.26 -18.67 -29.39
N ASP A 599 -60.69 -19.70 -28.63
CA ASP A 599 -61.30 -19.75 -27.29
C ASP A 599 -61.12 -21.13 -26.58
N HIS A 600 -61.39 -21.16 -25.26
CA HIS A 600 -61.88 -22.32 -24.44
C HIS A 600 -61.03 -23.62 -24.29
N SER A 601 -61.23 -24.52 -23.28
CA SER A 601 -61.64 -24.42 -21.86
C SER A 601 -61.63 -25.82 -21.15
N TYR A 602 -61.63 -25.86 -19.79
CA TYR A 602 -61.87 -27.03 -18.86
C TYR A 602 -60.88 -28.25 -18.93
N SER A 603 -60.14 -28.64 -17.87
CA SER A 603 -60.47 -29.28 -16.55
C SER A 603 -60.40 -30.83 -16.58
N ASP A 604 -60.12 -31.62 -15.54
CA ASP A 604 -59.84 -31.41 -14.09
C ASP A 604 -59.17 -32.69 -13.47
N LYS A 605 -58.89 -32.70 -12.15
CA LYS A 605 -58.51 -33.84 -11.24
C LYS A 605 -57.02 -34.22 -11.20
N GLN A 606 -56.33 -34.16 -10.03
CA GLN A 606 -56.32 -35.09 -8.85
C GLN A 606 -55.68 -36.45 -9.19
N ASP A 607 -54.82 -37.11 -8.40
CA ASP A 607 -54.44 -37.05 -6.96
C ASP A 607 -53.16 -37.94 -6.74
N ARG A 608 -52.34 -37.98 -5.66
CA ARG A 608 -52.09 -37.18 -4.42
C ARG A 608 -50.75 -37.63 -3.75
N LEU A 609 -50.30 -36.90 -2.72
CA LEU A 609 -49.44 -37.30 -1.56
C LEU A 609 -47.89 -37.41 -1.64
N LEU A 610 -47.25 -36.76 -0.63
CA LEU A 610 -45.89 -36.95 -0.10
C LEU A 610 -45.88 -38.08 0.96
N PRO A 611 -44.71 -38.59 1.43
CA PRO A 611 -44.03 -37.97 2.58
C PRO A 611 -42.48 -37.93 2.47
N SER A 612 -41.80 -37.57 3.57
CA SER A 612 -40.41 -37.04 3.60
C SER A 612 -39.44 -37.79 4.55
N ASN A 613 -38.20 -37.26 4.63
CA ASN A 613 -37.15 -37.50 5.64
C ASN A 613 -36.22 -38.71 5.44
N GLY A 614 -34.94 -38.53 5.79
CA GLY A 614 -33.93 -39.60 5.86
C GLY A 614 -32.48 -39.10 5.92
N PHE A 615 -31.96 -38.83 7.12
CA PHE A 615 -30.52 -38.63 7.35
C PHE A 615 -29.71 -39.89 6.99
N PHE A 616 -28.44 -39.73 6.61
CA PHE A 616 -27.42 -40.74 6.91
C PHE A 616 -26.08 -40.12 7.29
N SER A 617 -25.52 -40.59 8.41
CA SER A 617 -24.14 -40.40 8.84
C SER A 617 -23.28 -41.57 8.40
N VAL A 618 -21.95 -41.41 8.32
CA VAL A 618 -21.00 -42.52 8.27
C VAL A 618 -19.88 -42.31 9.30
N ASP A 619 -20.09 -42.92 10.46
CA ASP A 619 -19.18 -43.60 11.38
C ASP A 619 -17.69 -43.22 11.49
N THR A 620 -17.24 -43.21 12.74
CA THR A 620 -15.81 -43.27 13.13
C THR A 620 -15.58 -44.47 14.05
N ASN A 621 -14.61 -45.33 13.71
CA ASN A 621 -13.97 -46.34 14.56
C ASN A 621 -12.89 -47.09 13.74
N SER A 622 -11.83 -47.67 14.30
CA SER A 622 -11.38 -47.71 15.71
C SER A 622 -9.84 -47.85 15.79
N ALA A 623 -9.30 -47.73 17.00
CA ALA A 623 -7.87 -47.68 17.27
C ALA A 623 -7.09 -48.99 17.02
N ASN A 624 -5.76 -48.90 17.00
CA ASN A 624 -4.90 -50.01 17.40
C ASN A 624 -3.63 -49.49 18.12
N HIS A 625 -3.19 -50.21 19.15
CA HIS A 625 -2.01 -49.86 19.97
C HIS A 625 -0.70 -50.35 19.34
N TYR A 626 0.39 -49.61 19.57
CA TYR A 626 1.69 -50.19 19.97
C TYR A 626 2.52 -49.16 20.74
N SER A 627 3.47 -49.60 21.58
CA SER A 627 4.21 -48.73 22.51
C SER A 627 5.72 -49.01 22.58
N SER A 628 6.52 -47.94 22.55
CA SER A 628 7.84 -47.81 23.20
C SER A 628 8.24 -46.32 23.14
N HIS A 629 8.72 -45.61 24.18
CA HIS A 629 9.79 -45.84 25.17
C HIS A 629 11.23 -45.71 24.66
N ASN A 630 11.68 -44.45 24.48
CA ASN A 630 12.98 -43.93 24.94
C ASN A 630 12.92 -42.37 24.84
N LYS A 631 13.06 -41.61 25.93
CA LYS A 631 14.28 -41.23 26.68
C LYS A 631 15.19 -40.21 25.98
N SER A 632 14.94 -38.94 26.32
CA SER A 632 15.92 -37.95 26.80
C SER A 632 17.27 -37.76 26.07
N ARG A 633 17.52 -36.53 25.61
CA ARG A 633 18.70 -35.77 26.06
C ARG A 633 18.51 -34.25 25.92
N GLU A 634 19.08 -33.53 26.87
CA GLU A 634 19.29 -32.08 26.81
C GLU A 634 20.59 -31.79 26.06
N HIS A 635 20.62 -30.71 25.28
CA HIS A 635 21.68 -29.69 25.34
C HIS A 635 21.27 -28.39 24.63
#